data_AF-A0A2L0QYP8-F1
#
_entry.id   AF-A0A2L0QYP8-F1
#
_cell.length_a   1.000
_cell.length_b   1.000
_cell.length_c   1.000
_cell.angle_alpha   90.00
_cell.angle_beta   90.00
_cell.angle_gamma   90.00
#
_symmetry.space_group_name_H-M   'P 1'
#
loop_
_entity.id
_entity.type
_entity.pdbx_description
1 polymer ?
#
loop_
_entity_poly.entity_id
_entity_poly.type
_entity_poly.pdbx_seq_one_letter_code
_entity_poly.pdbx_strand_id
1 'polypeptide(L)'
;MGRLFDGPWPIVIIIVVALLLFAAPKLPAMARSLGQSMRIIKSEVKEMKNDGKTDSTDASGPVEGTIVNHPKAKPGEPTDGTDVPPSNRA
;
A
#
# COMPACT_ATOMS: atom_id res chain seq x y z
N MET A 1 14.18 -12.16 -47.10
CA MET A 1 13.02 -11.86 -46.24
C MET A 1 12.86 -12.97 -45.21
N GLY A 2 13.53 -12.92 -44.05
CA GLY A 2 13.37 -14.04 -43.11
C GLY A 2 14.29 -14.11 -41.90
N ARG A 3 14.72 -12.99 -41.30
CA ARG A 3 15.48 -13.03 -40.02
C ARG A 3 14.97 -12.07 -38.95
N LEU A 4 13.77 -11.52 -39.12
CA LEU A 4 13.18 -10.59 -38.15
C LEU A 4 12.68 -11.33 -36.88
N PHE A 5 12.54 -12.66 -36.95
CA PHE A 5 12.04 -13.49 -35.85
C PHE A 5 13.12 -14.40 -35.22
N ASP A 6 14.36 -14.38 -35.72
CA ASP A 6 15.48 -15.23 -35.24
C ASP A 6 16.18 -14.69 -33.97
N GLY A 7 15.80 -13.50 -33.50
CA GLY A 7 16.40 -12.88 -32.32
C GLY A 7 15.64 -13.22 -31.03
N PRO A 8 16.30 -13.24 -29.86
CA PRO A 8 15.60 -13.36 -28.57
C PRO A 8 14.68 -12.16 -28.27
N TRP A 9 14.81 -11.08 -29.02
CA TRP A 9 14.10 -9.82 -28.80
C TRP A 9 12.56 -9.91 -28.91
N PRO A 10 11.97 -10.54 -29.96
CA PRO A 10 10.52 -10.80 -30.00
C PRO A 10 10.01 -11.65 -28.83
N ILE A 11 10.79 -12.63 -28.33
CA ILE A 11 10.41 -13.41 -27.15
C ILE A 11 10.33 -12.51 -25.91
N VAL A 12 11.31 -11.62 -25.72
CA VAL A 12 11.29 -10.63 -24.62
C VAL A 12 10.06 -9.73 -24.71
N ILE A 13 9.72 -9.23 -25.91
CA ILE A 13 8.53 -8.40 -26.10
C ILE A 13 7.25 -9.16 -25.74
N ILE A 14 7.12 -10.42 -26.17
CA ILE A 14 5.98 -11.27 -25.82
C ILE A 14 5.87 -11.45 -24.30
N ILE A 15 6.99 -11.70 -23.61
CA ILE A 15 7.02 -11.82 -22.15
C ILE A 15 6.59 -10.51 -21.49
N VAL A 16 7.08 -9.36 -21.96
CA VAL A 16 6.68 -8.05 -21.43
C VAL A 16 5.18 -7.82 -21.63
N VAL A 17 4.64 -8.11 -22.80
CA VAL A 17 3.20 -7.98 -23.08
C VAL A 17 2.39 -8.94 -22.20
N ALA A 18 2.82 -10.19 -22.05
CA ALA A 18 2.17 -11.15 -21.16
C ALA A 18 2.16 -10.66 -19.70
N LEU A 19 3.29 -10.13 -19.20
CA LEU A 19 3.37 -9.53 -17.87
C LEU A 19 2.50 -8.27 -17.75
N LEU A 20 2.36 -7.46 -18.80
CA LEU A 20 1.44 -6.32 -18.74
C LEU A 20 -0.02 -6.78 -18.66
N LEU A 21 -0.43 -7.82 -19.38
CA LEU A 21 -1.79 -8.33 -19.32
C LEU A 21 -2.11 -9.00 -17.97
N PHE A 22 -1.19 -9.82 -17.46
CA PHE A 22 -1.43 -10.61 -16.24
C PHE A 22 -0.93 -9.94 -14.95
N ALA A 23 0.13 -9.15 -15.03
CA ALA A 23 0.79 -8.54 -13.88
C ALA A 23 0.48 -7.04 -13.71
N ALA A 24 0.00 -6.28 -14.71
CA ALA A 24 -0.32 -4.85 -14.51
C ALA A 24 -1.22 -4.54 -13.31
N PRO A 25 -2.29 -5.31 -12.97
CA PRO A 25 -3.06 -5.05 -11.76
C PRO A 25 -2.40 -5.56 -10.48
N LYS A 26 -1.48 -6.53 -10.56
CA LYS A 26 -0.81 -7.16 -9.42
C LYS A 26 0.53 -6.50 -9.04
N LEU A 27 1.25 -5.94 -10.03
CA LEU A 27 2.46 -5.15 -9.86
C LEU A 27 2.28 -3.97 -8.87
N PRO A 28 1.24 -3.11 -8.99
CA PRO A 28 1.06 -1.99 -8.08
C PRO A 28 0.63 -2.42 -6.67
N ALA A 29 0.03 -3.60 -6.51
CA ALA A 29 -0.30 -4.16 -5.21
C ALA A 29 0.96 -4.73 -4.52
N MET A 30 1.76 -5.52 -5.26
CA MET A 30 3.02 -6.08 -4.77
C MET A 30 4.05 -4.99 -4.47
N ALA A 31 4.14 -3.96 -5.30
CA ALA A 31 5.04 -2.82 -5.06
C ALA A 31 4.66 -2.06 -3.77
N ARG A 32 3.37 -1.95 -3.46
CA ARG A 32 2.91 -1.32 -2.20
C ARG A 32 3.28 -2.16 -0.98
N SER A 33 3.05 -3.47 -0.99
CA SER A 33 3.41 -4.34 0.13
C SER A 33 4.93 -4.45 0.33
N LEU A 34 5.69 -4.58 -0.76
CA LEU A 34 7.16 -4.54 -0.72
C LEU A 34 7.69 -3.18 -0.25
N GLY A 35 7.06 -2.08 -0.66
CA GLY A 35 7.43 -0.73 -0.21
C GLY A 35 7.23 -0.52 1.29
N GLN A 36 6.16 -1.09 1.86
CA GLN A 36 5.93 -1.07 3.30
C GLN A 36 7.01 -1.86 4.07
N SER A 37 7.34 -3.08 3.64
CA SER A 37 8.41 -3.87 4.27
C SER A 37 9.79 -3.25 4.10
N MET A 38 10.08 -2.67 2.93
CA MET A 38 11.36 -2.02 2.67
C MET A 38 11.56 -0.75 3.49
N ARG A 39 10.48 -0.05 3.87
CA ARG A 39 10.57 1.14 4.74
C ARG A 39 11.11 0.79 6.12
N ILE A 40 10.66 -0.33 6.70
CA ILE A 40 11.09 -0.82 8.01
C ILE A 40 12.57 -1.22 7.96
N ILE A 41 12.94 -1.99 6.94
CA ILE A 41 14.33 -2.40 6.74
C ILE A 41 15.23 -1.18 6.47
N LYS A 42 14.76 -0.18 5.72
CA LYS A 42 15.51 1.06 5.46
C LYS A 42 15.77 1.85 6.73
N SER A 43 14.81 1.93 7.66
CA SER A 43 15.00 2.62 8.94
C SER A 43 16.00 1.90 9.83
N GLU A 44 15.91 0.56 9.97
CA GLU A 44 16.86 -0.23 10.75
C GLU A 44 18.28 -0.13 10.17
N VAL A 45 18.40 -0.24 8.84
CA VAL A 45 19.70 -0.10 8.16
C VAL A 45 20.22 1.34 8.26
N LYS A 46 19.37 2.36 8.27
CA LYS A 46 19.79 3.77 8.43
C LYS A 46 20.26 4.03 9.86
N GLU A 47 19.62 3.45 10.86
CA GLU A 47 20.03 3.52 12.26
C GLU A 47 21.41 2.89 12.47
N MET A 48 21.64 1.68 11.92
CA MET A 48 22.97 1.04 11.90
C MET A 48 24.05 1.86 11.19
N LYS A 49 23.65 2.72 10.24
CA LYS A 49 24.56 3.58 9.46
C LYS A 49 24.77 4.95 10.10
N ASN A 50 23.81 5.41 10.90
CA ASN A 50 23.83 6.67 11.64
C ASN A 50 24.55 6.56 12.99
N ASP A 51 24.73 5.36 13.55
CA ASP A 51 25.60 5.11 14.71
C ASP A 51 27.08 5.49 14.45
N GLY A 52 27.44 5.86 13.21
CA GLY A 52 28.75 6.43 12.85
C GLY A 52 28.76 7.90 12.43
N LYS A 53 27.62 8.62 12.42
CA LYS A 53 27.54 10.05 12.07
C LYS A 53 26.22 10.66 12.53
N THR A 54 26.29 11.47 13.58
CA THR A 54 25.24 12.40 13.99
C THR A 54 24.99 13.39 12.86
N ASP A 55 23.82 13.35 12.23
CA ASP A 55 23.25 14.57 11.66
C ASP A 55 21.72 14.53 11.63
N SER A 56 21.18 15.55 12.29
CA SER A 56 19.81 16.01 12.27
C SER A 56 19.38 16.37 10.85
N THR A 57 18.20 15.91 10.44
CA THR A 57 17.20 16.56 9.58
C THR A 57 16.38 15.46 8.92
N ASP A 58 15.16 15.25 9.39
CA ASP A 58 14.04 14.75 8.57
C ASP A 58 12.74 14.91 9.40
N ALA A 59 12.39 16.15 9.71
CA ALA A 59 11.04 16.52 10.16
C ALA A 59 10.09 16.52 8.94
N SER A 60 9.83 15.33 8.41
CA SER A 60 8.73 15.04 7.48
C SER A 60 8.47 13.54 7.50
N GLY A 61 7.98 13.05 8.64
CA GLY A 61 7.30 11.77 8.69
C GLY A 61 5.99 11.88 7.89
N PRO A 62 5.69 10.95 6.96
CA PRO A 62 4.45 11.00 6.21
C PRO A 62 3.27 10.82 7.16
N VAL A 63 2.35 11.78 7.13
CA VAL A 63 1.04 11.69 7.81
C VAL A 63 0.32 10.44 7.31
N GLU A 64 0.02 9.54 8.23
CA GLU A 64 -0.69 8.30 7.96
C GLU A 64 -2.11 8.63 7.49
N GLY A 65 -2.31 8.54 6.17
CA GLY A 65 -3.62 8.68 5.56
C GLY A 65 -4.50 7.52 6.01
N THR A 66 -5.33 7.75 7.03
CA THR A 66 -6.44 6.85 7.37
C THR A 66 -7.37 6.78 6.16
N ILE A 67 -7.32 5.68 5.41
CA ILE A 67 -8.34 5.37 4.39
C ILE A 67 -9.63 5.05 5.17
N VAL A 68 -10.49 6.06 5.36
CA VAL A 68 -11.85 5.84 5.83
C VAL A 68 -12.62 5.18 4.68
N ASN A 69 -12.63 3.85 4.66
CA ASN A 69 -13.57 3.10 3.83
C ASN A 69 -14.94 3.23 4.48
N HIS A 70 -15.71 4.23 4.04
CA HIS A 70 -17.09 4.41 4.47
C HIS A 70 -17.91 3.22 3.93
N PRO A 71 -18.41 2.28 4.77
CA PRO A 71 -19.44 1.38 4.30
C PRO A 71 -20.66 2.25 3.98
N LYS A 72 -21.04 2.24 2.71
CA LYS A 72 -22.22 2.88 2.13
C LYS A 72 -23.41 2.74 3.09
N ALA A 73 -23.75 3.83 3.80
CA ALA A 73 -24.94 3.90 4.63
C ALA A 73 -26.14 3.53 3.77
N LYS A 74 -26.86 2.46 4.14
CA LYS A 74 -28.16 2.12 3.58
C LYS A 74 -29.17 3.00 4.32
N PRO A 75 -29.83 3.97 3.66
CA PRO A 75 -30.86 4.78 4.30
C PRO A 75 -32.09 3.90 4.54
N GLY A 76 -32.50 3.78 5.79
CA GLY A 76 -33.79 3.21 6.17
C GLY A 76 -33.69 2.10 7.21
N GLU A 77 -33.49 2.48 8.47
CA GLU A 77 -34.08 1.74 9.59
C GLU A 77 -34.51 2.77 10.66
N PRO A 78 -35.75 2.72 11.18
CA PRO A 78 -36.29 3.72 12.08
C PRO A 78 -35.64 3.59 13.45
N THR A 79 -35.27 4.72 14.04
CA THR A 79 -34.88 4.83 15.45
C THR A 79 -36.10 4.52 16.32
N ASP A 80 -36.17 3.30 16.85
CA ASP A 80 -37.10 2.95 17.93
C ASP A 80 -36.48 3.39 19.25
N GLY A 81 -37.14 4.37 19.87
CA GLY A 81 -36.68 4.99 21.10
C GLY A 81 -36.80 4.03 22.27
N THR A 82 -35.69 3.72 22.90
CA THR A 82 -35.71 3.40 24.33
C THR A 82 -34.51 4.05 25.00
N ASP A 83 -34.66 5.35 25.21
CA ASP A 83 -33.95 6.13 26.21
C ASP A 83 -34.23 5.48 27.58
N VAL A 84 -33.31 4.67 28.09
CA VAL A 84 -33.31 4.21 29.49
C VAL A 84 -32.10 4.85 30.18
N PRO A 85 -32.29 5.90 31.00
CA PRO A 85 -31.20 6.52 31.74
C PRO A 85 -30.66 5.61 32.87
N PRO A 86 -29.39 5.75 33.28
CA PRO A 86 -28.76 4.89 34.27
C PRO A 86 -29.39 5.07 35.65
N SER A 87 -29.83 3.97 36.26
CA SER A 87 -30.42 3.94 37.59
C SER A 87 -29.32 4.03 38.65
N ASN A 88 -28.94 5.26 39.02
CA ASN A 88 -28.04 5.55 40.12
C ASN A 88 -28.89 5.80 41.38
N ARG A 89 -28.97 4.81 42.28
CA ARG A 89 -29.63 4.96 43.58
C ARG A 89 -28.60 4.77 44.69
N ALA A 90 -28.49 5.82 45.50
CA ALA A 90 -27.72 5.91 46.74
C ALA A 90 -28.15 4.88 47.80
#